data_AF-D5ZZ90-F1
#
_entry.id   AF-D5ZZ90-F1
#
_cell.length_a   1.000
_cell.length_b   1.000
_cell.length_c   1.000
_cell.angle_alpha   90.00
_cell.angle_beta   90.00
_cell.angle_gamma   90.00
#
_symmetry.space_group_name_H-M   'P 1'
#
loop_
_entity.id
_entity.type
_entity.pdbx_description
1 polymer ?
#
loop_
_entity_poly.entity_id
_entity_poly.type
_entity_poly.pdbx_seq_one_letter_code
_entity_poly.pdbx_strand_id
1 'polypeptide(L)'
;MRPHLLSGDVATALRLLRVARTGSGAAPGPVGHGTLATVDAVSPAWAERFARALAPLRTDGAAGERHARVSAPLPRSARLLDELGLARATPASLMARWADAADDTLALGGRVTAVLGAGPRGPVAVDLVADGPHLLVEGVPGSGRTELLRAVVASLAAAERPDRLGVVLVDGGGGPVTDEGPGEGLRVCTDVPHVTTHLTANDPVRMREFAQSLSAELKRRAELLGRSDFVEWHTGRALSDRMVAQRTAARRGPAGTGGEHDGDLDAPPSTTLRLRPGAARRRAEAVPPPLPRLVVVVDDLDALVSPALGAPGRPAAGSVLRALEAVARDGERLGVHLVAATGPCARTARTEPVRQATVRIALDAPEPPGPDAAAPGRGRLTRPDGRVTAFQGGRVTGRIPRTATLRPTVVPLEWHRMGDPPARRPVRELGNGPTDLALLASALERAARQVSAAEVPSLL
;
A
#
# COMPACT_ATOMS: atom_id res chain seq x y z
N MET A 1 -8.70 -13.84 -35.75
CA MET A 1 -7.46 -13.02 -35.77
C MET A 1 -6.38 -13.80 -36.51
N ARG A 2 -5.77 -13.22 -37.56
CA ARG A 2 -4.68 -13.87 -38.30
C ARG A 2 -3.37 -13.70 -37.52
N PRO A 3 -2.64 -14.77 -37.17
CA PRO A 3 -1.33 -14.65 -36.54
C PRO A 3 -0.28 -14.26 -37.60
N HIS A 4 0.47 -13.20 -37.34
CA HIS A 4 1.60 -12.75 -38.15
C HIS A 4 2.88 -12.85 -37.33
N LEU A 5 3.89 -13.55 -37.85
CA LEU A 5 5.22 -13.64 -37.26
C LEU A 5 6.15 -12.65 -37.99
N LEU A 6 6.87 -11.83 -37.23
CA LEU A 6 7.87 -10.87 -37.72
C LEU A 6 9.27 -11.44 -37.48
N SER A 7 10.15 -11.40 -38.50
CA SER A 7 11.54 -11.88 -38.43
C SER A 7 12.44 -11.01 -39.32
N GLY A 8 13.63 -10.64 -38.81
CA GLY A 8 14.69 -9.90 -39.52
C GLY A 8 15.57 -9.04 -38.59
N ASP A 9 16.88 -8.96 -38.88
CA ASP A 9 17.89 -8.34 -38.01
C ASP A 9 18.17 -6.84 -38.27
N VAL A 10 17.59 -6.20 -39.30
CA VAL A 10 17.82 -4.76 -39.57
C VAL A 10 16.56 -4.10 -40.16
N ALA A 11 16.11 -3.01 -39.52
CA ALA A 11 14.80 -2.38 -39.66
C ALA A 11 14.55 -1.60 -40.95
N THR A 12 14.50 -2.28 -42.10
CA THR A 12 13.85 -1.72 -43.31
C THR A 12 12.96 -2.70 -44.03
N ALA A 13 13.20 -4.02 -43.88
CA ALA A 13 12.38 -5.05 -44.49
C ALA A 13 11.86 -6.03 -43.43
N LEU A 14 10.55 -6.23 -43.40
CA LEU A 14 9.86 -7.22 -42.59
C LEU A 14 9.35 -8.33 -43.51
N ARG A 15 9.51 -9.60 -43.10
CA ARG A 15 8.86 -10.72 -43.77
C ARG A 15 7.62 -11.16 -42.98
N LEU A 16 6.45 -10.91 -43.55
CA LEU A 16 5.15 -11.28 -42.98
C LEU A 16 4.81 -12.74 -43.32
N LEU A 17 4.85 -13.61 -42.32
CA LEU A 17 4.50 -15.03 -42.48
C LEU A 17 3.05 -15.28 -42.07
N ARG A 18 2.31 -16.07 -42.87
CA ARG A 18 1.01 -16.61 -42.47
C ARG A 18 1.23 -17.85 -41.63
N VAL A 19 0.60 -17.94 -40.47
CA VAL A 19 0.70 -19.13 -39.62
C VAL A 19 -0.60 -19.94 -39.74
N ALA A 20 -0.50 -21.24 -40.05
CA ALA A 20 -1.65 -22.14 -40.11
C ALA A 20 -1.30 -23.50 -39.49
N ARG A 21 -2.32 -24.23 -39.01
CA ARG A 21 -2.14 -25.60 -38.52
C ARG A 21 -2.14 -26.56 -39.69
N THR A 22 -0.99 -27.17 -39.95
CA THR A 22 -0.82 -28.23 -40.94
C THR A 22 -1.05 -29.59 -40.26
N GLY A 23 -2.31 -29.97 -40.04
CA GLY A 23 -2.70 -31.29 -39.48
C GLY A 23 -3.27 -31.27 -38.06
N SER A 24 -4.08 -32.29 -37.73
CA SER A 24 -4.72 -32.43 -36.42
C SER A 24 -3.68 -32.77 -35.34
N GLY A 25 -3.38 -31.81 -34.47
CA GLY A 25 -2.46 -31.98 -33.33
C GLY A 25 -1.15 -31.21 -33.44
N ALA A 26 -0.76 -30.71 -34.62
CA ALA A 26 0.45 -29.91 -34.77
C ALA A 26 0.25 -28.47 -34.25
N ALA A 27 1.30 -27.89 -33.68
CA ALA A 27 1.35 -26.47 -33.36
C ALA A 27 1.28 -25.65 -34.66
N PRO A 28 0.56 -24.50 -34.69
CA PRO A 28 0.47 -23.66 -35.87
C PRO A 28 1.88 -23.18 -36.28
N GLY A 29 2.29 -23.53 -37.51
CA GLY A 29 3.59 -23.20 -38.08
C GLY A 29 3.50 -22.19 -39.23
N PRO A 30 4.58 -21.48 -39.55
CA PRO A 30 4.61 -20.57 -40.71
C PRO A 30 4.40 -21.36 -42.01
N VAL A 31 3.49 -20.88 -42.85
CA VAL A 31 3.14 -21.48 -44.14
C VAL A 31 3.54 -20.54 -45.28
N GLY A 32 4.33 -21.06 -46.21
CA GLY A 32 4.81 -20.36 -47.39
C GLY A 32 6.01 -19.44 -47.14
N HIS A 33 6.48 -18.78 -48.20
CA HIS A 33 7.70 -17.96 -48.17
C HIS A 33 7.51 -16.56 -47.53
N GLY A 34 6.28 -16.20 -47.14
CA GLY A 34 5.94 -14.90 -46.56
C GLY A 34 5.94 -13.74 -47.57
N THR A 35 5.36 -12.62 -47.17
CA THR A 35 5.36 -11.38 -47.96
C THR A 35 6.43 -10.45 -47.42
N LEU A 36 7.40 -10.04 -48.26
CA LEU A 36 8.32 -8.97 -47.89
C LEU A 36 7.57 -7.64 -47.92
N ALA A 37 7.64 -6.91 -46.83
CA ALA A 37 7.13 -5.56 -46.69
C ALA A 37 8.29 -4.65 -46.28
N THR A 38 8.42 -3.52 -46.95
CA THR A 38 9.37 -2.47 -46.53
C THR A 38 8.65 -1.58 -45.52
N VAL A 39 9.26 -1.30 -44.38
CA VAL A 39 8.70 -0.37 -43.41
C VAL A 39 8.98 1.04 -43.89
N ASP A 40 7.99 1.93 -43.79
CA ASP A 40 8.22 3.35 -44.04
C ASP A 40 9.34 3.85 -43.12
N ALA A 41 10.43 4.31 -43.73
CA ALA A 41 11.54 4.88 -42.98
C ALA A 41 11.10 6.24 -42.42
N VAL A 42 11.19 6.38 -41.10
CA VAL A 42 10.97 7.66 -40.42
C VAL A 42 12.32 8.29 -40.10
N SER A 43 12.39 9.63 -40.12
CA SER A 43 13.62 10.31 -39.73
C SER A 43 13.94 10.04 -38.26
N PRO A 44 15.22 10.07 -37.85
CA PRO A 44 15.61 9.92 -36.44
C PRO A 44 14.89 10.90 -35.51
N ALA A 45 14.68 12.14 -35.96
CA ALA A 45 13.95 13.16 -35.21
C ALA A 45 12.47 12.81 -35.01
N TRP A 46 11.82 12.22 -36.03
CA TRP A 46 10.44 11.77 -35.92
C TRP A 46 10.33 10.58 -34.96
N ALA A 47 11.25 9.61 -35.08
CA ALA A 47 11.31 8.45 -34.19
C ALA A 47 11.53 8.88 -32.73
N GLU A 48 12.43 9.83 -32.47
CA GLU A 48 12.67 10.36 -31.13
C GLU A 48 11.43 11.06 -30.56
N ARG A 49 10.74 11.87 -31.37
CA ARG A 49 9.51 12.55 -30.94
C ARG A 49 8.38 11.55 -30.65
N PHE A 50 8.22 10.54 -31.49
CA PHE A 50 7.23 9.48 -31.30
C PHE A 50 7.55 8.63 -30.07
N ALA A 51 8.82 8.26 -29.88
CA ALA A 51 9.27 7.57 -28.68
C ALA A 51 9.03 8.40 -27.41
N ARG A 52 9.27 9.72 -27.44
CA ARG A 52 8.93 10.61 -26.31
C ARG A 52 7.43 10.70 -26.04
N ALA A 53 6.60 10.63 -27.08
CA ALA A 53 5.14 10.60 -26.94
C ALA A 53 4.63 9.28 -26.36
N LEU A 54 5.27 8.16 -26.69
CA LEU A 54 4.96 6.83 -26.15
C LEU A 54 5.59 6.56 -24.78
N ALA A 55 6.73 7.19 -24.44
CA ALA A 55 7.45 7.02 -23.19
C ALA A 55 6.60 7.10 -21.90
N PRO A 56 5.60 8.00 -21.77
CA PRO A 56 4.73 8.03 -20.59
C PRO A 56 3.65 6.94 -20.58
N LEU A 57 3.38 6.29 -21.71
CA LEU A 57 2.35 5.24 -21.79
C LEU A 57 2.91 3.94 -21.19
N ARG A 58 2.16 3.36 -20.26
CA ARG A 58 2.38 2.00 -19.78
C ARG A 58 1.37 1.11 -20.49
N THR A 59 1.80 -0.05 -20.98
CA THR A 59 0.84 -1.08 -21.35
C THR A 59 0.10 -1.47 -20.07
N ASP A 60 -1.23 -1.33 -20.05
CA ASP A 60 -2.05 -1.94 -19.00
C ASP A 60 -1.84 -3.45 -19.08
N GLY A 61 -0.91 -3.93 -18.26
CA GLY A 61 -0.71 -5.34 -18.07
C GLY A 61 -1.91 -5.84 -17.29
N ALA A 62 -2.83 -6.51 -17.98
CA ALA A 62 -3.78 -7.40 -17.32
C ALA A 62 -3.02 -8.23 -16.28
N ALA A 63 -3.50 -8.17 -15.04
CA ALA A 63 -2.99 -8.95 -13.92
C ALA A 63 -3.10 -10.44 -14.24
N GLY A 64 -2.11 -11.03 -14.92
CA GLY A 64 -2.19 -12.42 -15.35
C GLY A 64 -0.91 -12.98 -15.93
N GLU A 65 -0.25 -12.30 -16.86
CA GLU A 65 0.92 -12.86 -17.55
C GLU A 65 2.21 -12.18 -17.09
N ARG A 66 2.70 -12.66 -15.94
CA ARG A 66 4.02 -12.34 -15.41
C ARG A 66 5.07 -12.88 -16.38
N HIS A 67 5.54 -12.04 -17.32
CA HIS A 67 6.85 -12.25 -17.91
C HIS A 67 7.82 -12.47 -16.75
N ALA A 68 8.52 -13.61 -16.73
CA ALA A 68 9.48 -13.95 -15.69
C ALA A 68 10.53 -12.84 -15.63
N ARG A 69 10.37 -11.90 -14.68
CA ARG A 69 11.29 -10.79 -14.53
C ARG A 69 12.66 -11.37 -14.23
N VAL A 70 13.62 -11.10 -15.13
CA VAL A 70 15.02 -11.48 -14.97
C VAL A 70 15.48 -10.98 -13.60
N SER A 71 16.11 -11.88 -12.83
CA SER A 71 16.59 -11.56 -11.49
C SER A 71 17.66 -10.47 -11.57
N ALA A 72 17.38 -9.29 -11.04
CA ALA A 72 18.32 -8.18 -10.98
C ALA A 72 19.02 -8.11 -9.62
N PRO A 73 20.27 -7.61 -9.54
CA PRO A 73 20.92 -7.32 -8.26
C PRO A 73 20.13 -6.26 -7.48
N LEU A 74 20.12 -6.37 -6.15
CA LEU A 74 19.46 -5.41 -5.28
C LEU A 74 20.14 -4.04 -5.35
N PRO A 75 19.39 -2.93 -5.49
CA PRO A 75 19.97 -1.60 -5.53
C PRO A 75 20.60 -1.22 -4.18
N ARG A 76 21.57 -0.30 -4.18
CA ARG A 76 22.22 0.21 -2.94
C ARG A 76 21.25 0.97 -2.05
N SER A 77 20.26 1.63 -2.64
CA SER A 77 19.16 2.28 -1.95
C SER A 77 17.89 2.16 -2.79
N ALA A 78 16.74 2.14 -2.13
CA ALA A 78 15.43 2.15 -2.78
C ALA A 78 14.63 3.33 -2.24
N ARG A 79 13.97 4.08 -3.12
CA ARG A 79 13.02 5.13 -2.76
C ARG A 79 11.62 4.52 -2.73
N LEU A 80 10.92 4.61 -1.61
CA LEU A 80 9.61 3.94 -1.44
C LEU A 80 8.60 4.37 -2.51
N LEU A 81 8.53 5.67 -2.80
CA LEU A 81 7.59 6.19 -3.80
C LEU A 81 7.82 5.60 -5.20
N ASP A 82 9.06 5.32 -5.57
CA ASP A 82 9.37 4.70 -6.87
C ASP A 82 8.91 3.24 -6.89
N GLU A 83 9.13 2.50 -5.81
CA GLU A 83 8.71 1.09 -5.67
C GLU A 83 7.18 0.96 -5.57
N LEU A 84 6.50 1.97 -5.00
CA LEU A 84 5.06 2.09 -5.06
C LEU A 84 4.56 2.38 -6.48
N GLY A 85 5.40 2.91 -7.39
CA GLY A 85 4.97 3.42 -8.70
C GLY A 85 4.33 4.81 -8.62
N LEU A 86 4.69 5.59 -7.60
CA LEU A 86 4.27 6.97 -7.34
C LEU A 86 5.41 7.95 -7.61
N ALA A 87 5.85 8.07 -8.86
CA ALA A 87 6.91 9.03 -9.24
C ALA A 87 6.65 10.45 -8.72
N ARG A 88 5.37 10.85 -8.66
CA ARG A 88 4.86 12.00 -7.91
C ARG A 88 3.67 11.55 -7.07
N ALA A 89 3.72 11.79 -5.76
CA ALA A 89 2.57 11.59 -4.88
C ALA A 89 1.55 12.71 -5.15
N THR A 90 0.52 12.41 -5.95
CA THR A 90 -0.58 13.35 -6.22
C THR A 90 -1.89 12.82 -5.64
N PRO A 91 -2.83 13.70 -5.27
CA PRO A 91 -4.14 13.25 -4.77
C PRO A 91 -4.85 12.32 -5.75
N ALA A 92 -4.84 12.64 -7.06
CA ALA A 92 -5.44 11.82 -8.10
C ALA A 92 -4.84 10.41 -8.19
N SER A 93 -3.50 10.28 -8.11
CA SER A 93 -2.85 8.97 -8.12
C SER A 93 -3.19 8.11 -6.90
N LEU A 94 -3.44 8.73 -5.74
CA LEU A 94 -3.84 8.03 -4.51
C LEU A 94 -5.31 7.62 -4.57
N MET A 95 -6.19 8.53 -5.02
CA MET A 95 -7.60 8.22 -5.23
C MET A 95 -7.82 7.08 -6.23
N ALA A 96 -7.04 7.05 -7.33
CA ALA A 96 -7.10 5.94 -8.29
C ALA A 96 -6.71 4.60 -7.65
N ARG A 97 -5.67 4.58 -6.79
CA ARG A 97 -5.28 3.37 -6.04
C ARG A 97 -6.31 2.94 -5.03
N TRP A 98 -6.95 3.89 -4.35
CA TRP A 98 -8.01 3.62 -3.40
C TRP A 98 -9.31 3.14 -4.07
N ALA A 99 -9.61 3.62 -5.28
CA ALA A 99 -10.72 3.11 -6.07
C ALA A 99 -10.46 1.64 -6.47
N ASP A 100 -9.26 1.34 -6.98
CA ASP A 100 -8.84 -0.04 -7.26
C ASP A 100 -8.89 -0.94 -6.01
N ALA A 101 -8.53 -0.40 -4.84
CA ALA A 101 -8.69 -1.11 -3.56
C ALA A 101 -10.14 -1.44 -3.23
N ALA A 102 -11.04 -0.47 -3.43
CA ALA A 102 -12.45 -0.62 -3.10
C ALA A 102 -13.18 -1.60 -4.02
N ASP A 103 -12.69 -1.78 -5.25
CA ASP A 103 -13.23 -2.74 -6.22
C ASP A 103 -12.78 -4.19 -5.94
N ASP A 104 -11.81 -4.39 -5.03
CA ASP A 104 -11.35 -5.72 -4.63
C ASP A 104 -12.38 -6.44 -3.74
N THR A 105 -13.18 -7.30 -4.38
CA THR A 105 -14.21 -8.11 -3.71
C THR A 105 -13.64 -9.14 -2.73
N LEU A 106 -12.34 -9.42 -2.75
CA LEU A 106 -11.68 -10.33 -1.81
C LEU A 106 -11.23 -9.61 -0.53
N ALA A 107 -11.22 -8.27 -0.53
CA ALA A 107 -10.76 -7.43 0.58
C ALA A 107 -11.84 -6.44 1.07
N LEU A 108 -13.09 -6.88 1.23
CA LEU A 108 -14.25 -6.05 1.59
C LEU A 108 -14.08 -5.23 2.90
N GLY A 109 -13.19 -5.66 3.79
CA GLY A 109 -12.84 -4.98 5.04
C GLY A 109 -11.65 -4.01 4.96
N GLY A 110 -11.11 -3.78 3.77
CA GLY A 110 -9.90 -3.00 3.51
C GLY A 110 -8.64 -3.86 3.43
N ARG A 111 -7.65 -3.38 2.68
CA ARG A 111 -6.35 -4.04 2.47
C ARG A 111 -5.35 -3.66 3.56
N VAL A 112 -4.45 -4.59 3.90
CA VAL A 112 -3.29 -4.34 4.79
C VAL A 112 -2.02 -4.82 4.11
N THR A 113 -1.81 -4.31 2.90
CA THR A 113 -0.68 -4.67 2.05
C THR A 113 0.33 -3.52 2.05
N ALA A 114 1.59 -3.82 2.38
CA ALA A 114 2.68 -2.86 2.39
C ALA A 114 3.80 -3.29 1.43
N VAL A 115 4.20 -2.38 0.54
CA VAL A 115 5.45 -2.47 -0.23
C VAL A 115 6.60 -2.10 0.69
N LEU A 116 7.52 -3.04 0.88
CA LEU A 116 8.68 -2.92 1.75
C LEU A 116 9.86 -2.25 1.05
N GLY A 117 9.98 -2.41 -0.26
CA GLY A 117 11.09 -1.87 -1.05
C GLY A 117 11.39 -2.67 -2.31
N ALA A 118 12.62 -2.56 -2.81
CA ALA A 118 13.05 -3.16 -4.06
C ALA A 118 13.51 -4.61 -3.88
N GLY A 119 13.04 -5.52 -4.73
CA GLY A 119 13.49 -6.92 -4.78
C GLY A 119 14.09 -7.31 -6.13
N PRO A 120 14.69 -8.51 -6.23
CA PRO A 120 15.32 -8.97 -7.47
C PRO A 120 14.32 -9.17 -8.62
N ARG A 121 13.03 -9.33 -8.31
CA ARG A 121 11.94 -9.53 -9.28
C ARG A 121 10.92 -8.39 -9.25
N GLY A 122 11.34 -7.20 -8.82
CA GLY A 122 10.49 -6.03 -8.61
C GLY A 122 10.13 -5.81 -7.14
N PRO A 123 9.18 -4.91 -6.85
CA PRO A 123 8.85 -4.51 -5.48
C PRO A 123 8.48 -5.72 -4.60
N VAL A 124 9.04 -5.76 -3.39
CA VAL A 124 8.69 -6.75 -2.38
C VAL A 124 7.58 -6.18 -1.52
N ALA A 125 6.48 -6.92 -1.40
CA ALA A 125 5.35 -6.57 -0.56
C ALA A 125 5.07 -7.67 0.45
N VAL A 126 4.38 -7.27 1.52
CA VAL A 126 3.78 -8.12 2.54
C VAL A 126 2.29 -7.81 2.63
N ASP A 127 1.48 -8.84 2.74
CA ASP A 127 0.05 -8.72 3.02
C ASP A 127 -0.23 -9.29 4.41
N LEU A 128 -0.61 -8.44 5.38
CA LEU A 128 -0.82 -8.91 6.76
C LEU A 128 -2.09 -9.76 6.93
N VAL A 129 -2.94 -9.89 5.90
CA VAL A 129 -4.08 -10.82 5.94
C VAL A 129 -3.67 -12.15 5.33
N ALA A 130 -3.01 -12.14 4.17
CA ALA A 130 -2.65 -13.37 3.45
C ALA A 130 -1.35 -14.03 3.93
N ASP A 131 -0.33 -13.24 4.31
CA ASP A 131 0.95 -13.74 4.82
C ASP A 131 0.91 -13.95 6.35
N GLY A 132 -0.13 -13.47 7.04
CA GLY A 132 -0.32 -13.63 8.48
C GLY A 132 -0.35 -12.30 9.24
N PRO A 133 -1.04 -12.26 10.39
CA PRO A 133 -1.57 -11.03 10.98
C PRO A 133 -0.52 -10.06 11.49
N HIS A 134 0.70 -10.54 11.75
CA HIS A 134 1.72 -9.79 12.47
C HIS A 134 3.08 -9.88 11.77
N LEU A 135 3.74 -8.73 11.65
CA LEU A 135 5.05 -8.56 11.03
C LEU A 135 6.07 -8.18 12.10
N LEU A 136 7.17 -8.94 12.17
CA LEU A 136 8.31 -8.62 13.02
C LEU A 136 9.49 -8.12 12.17
N VAL A 137 10.06 -6.98 12.54
CA VAL A 137 11.27 -6.40 11.95
C VAL A 137 12.42 -6.52 12.94
N GLU A 138 13.40 -7.34 12.60
CA GLU A 138 14.56 -7.63 13.44
C GLU A 138 15.81 -6.97 12.86
N GLY A 139 16.61 -6.35 13.72
CA GLY A 139 17.86 -5.75 13.30
C GLY A 139 18.62 -5.08 14.45
N VAL A 140 19.93 -4.98 14.30
CA VAL A 140 20.78 -4.20 15.23
C VAL A 140 20.57 -2.70 15.05
N PRO A 141 20.93 -1.85 16.03
CA PRO A 141 20.92 -0.40 15.85
C PRO A 141 21.64 0.04 14.56
N GLY A 142 21.07 0.99 13.84
CA GLY A 142 21.60 1.46 12.55
C GLY A 142 21.23 0.60 11.33
N SER A 143 20.62 -0.58 11.50
CA SER A 143 20.18 -1.44 10.38
C SER A 143 19.04 -0.86 9.53
N GLY A 144 18.37 0.20 9.98
CA GLY A 144 17.28 0.86 9.26
C GLY A 144 15.86 0.45 9.70
N ARG A 145 15.68 -0.22 10.85
CA ARG A 145 14.36 -0.65 11.38
C ARG A 145 13.31 0.47 11.37
N THR A 146 13.60 1.60 12.01
CA THR A 146 12.67 2.73 12.12
C THR A 146 12.31 3.28 10.74
N GLU A 147 13.28 3.37 9.82
CA GLU A 147 13.02 3.81 8.45
C GLU A 147 12.12 2.85 7.69
N LEU A 148 12.31 1.54 7.88
CA LEU A 148 11.42 0.52 7.31
C LEU A 148 10.01 0.59 7.92
N LEU A 149 9.87 0.83 9.23
CA LEU A 149 8.55 1.02 9.85
C LEU A 149 7.82 2.26 9.28
N ARG A 150 8.53 3.38 9.11
CA ARG A 150 7.99 4.58 8.45
C ARG A 150 7.57 4.27 7.01
N ALA A 151 8.36 3.47 6.30
CA ALA A 151 8.02 3.04 4.94
C ALA A 151 6.79 2.13 4.91
N VAL A 152 6.62 1.24 5.89
CA VAL A 152 5.40 0.42 6.04
C VAL A 152 4.19 1.32 6.28
N VAL A 153 4.25 2.29 7.20
CA VAL A 153 3.15 3.24 7.47
C VAL A 153 2.77 4.00 6.20
N ALA A 154 3.77 4.56 5.51
CA ALA A 154 3.57 5.29 4.25
C ALA A 154 2.96 4.40 3.15
N SER A 155 3.42 3.15 3.02
CA SER A 155 2.89 2.22 2.03
C SER A 155 1.46 1.80 2.33
N LEU A 156 1.14 1.55 3.60
CA LEU A 156 -0.21 1.19 4.02
C LEU A 156 -1.20 2.34 3.74
N ALA A 157 -0.80 3.57 4.09
CA ALA A 157 -1.60 4.76 3.82
C ALA A 157 -1.81 5.01 2.32
N ALA A 158 -0.83 4.69 1.48
CA ALA A 158 -0.95 4.79 0.02
C ALA A 158 -1.83 3.68 -0.59
N ALA A 159 -1.99 2.54 0.10
CA ALA A 159 -2.71 1.38 -0.40
C ALA A 159 -4.20 1.38 -0.05
N GLU A 160 -4.59 1.99 1.07
CA GLU A 160 -5.96 1.97 1.59
C GLU A 160 -6.38 3.35 2.09
N ARG A 161 -7.68 3.63 2.12
CA ARG A 161 -8.24 4.91 2.57
C ARG A 161 -8.23 5.04 4.11
N PRO A 162 -8.13 6.27 4.65
CA PRO A 162 -8.10 6.47 6.11
C PRO A 162 -9.40 6.08 6.81
N ASP A 163 -10.55 6.06 6.13
CA ASP A 163 -11.83 5.57 6.68
C ASP A 163 -11.94 4.04 6.71
N ARG A 164 -10.98 3.32 6.12
CA ARG A 164 -10.90 1.86 6.08
C ARG A 164 -9.70 1.31 6.85
N LEU A 165 -8.72 2.14 7.15
CA LEU A 165 -7.48 1.78 7.83
C LEU A 165 -7.03 2.88 8.80
N GLY A 166 -6.97 2.54 10.09
CA GLY A 166 -6.31 3.33 11.13
C GLY A 166 -4.92 2.79 11.47
N VAL A 167 -4.02 3.68 11.85
CA VAL A 167 -2.64 3.36 12.27
C VAL A 167 -2.38 3.96 13.65
N VAL A 168 -1.80 3.16 14.54
CA VAL A 168 -1.40 3.55 15.89
C VAL A 168 0.11 3.39 15.99
N LEU A 169 0.81 4.42 16.42
CA LEU A 169 2.27 4.43 16.52
C LEU A 169 2.68 4.35 17.99
N VAL A 170 3.65 3.49 18.31
CA VAL A 170 4.23 3.35 19.65
C VAL A 170 5.75 3.39 19.54
N ASP A 171 6.38 4.42 20.10
CA ASP A 171 7.85 4.50 20.25
C ASP A 171 8.24 3.98 21.64
N GLY A 172 8.82 2.78 21.71
CA GLY A 172 9.19 2.10 22.97
C GLY A 172 10.39 2.73 23.68
N GLY A 173 11.40 3.13 22.92
CA GLY A 173 12.51 3.96 23.38
C GLY A 173 12.47 5.24 22.59
N GLY A 174 12.37 6.40 23.26
CA GLY A 174 12.53 7.68 22.56
C GLY A 174 13.77 7.60 21.67
N GLY A 175 13.62 7.91 20.38
CA GLY A 175 14.60 7.55 19.34
C GLY A 175 16.04 7.90 19.73
N PRO A 176 17.04 7.19 19.17
CA PRO A 176 18.43 7.40 19.56
C PRO A 176 18.77 8.89 19.48
N VAL A 177 19.32 9.44 20.56
CA VAL A 177 19.89 10.78 20.53
C VAL A 177 21.12 10.68 19.65
N THR A 178 21.01 11.22 18.44
CA THR A 178 22.14 11.39 17.54
C THR A 178 22.83 12.71 17.83
N ASP A 179 24.04 12.92 17.33
CA ASP A 179 24.73 14.22 17.40
C ASP A 179 23.90 15.36 16.74
N GLU A 180 22.87 15.01 15.94
CA GLU A 180 21.91 15.93 15.31
C GLU A 180 20.63 16.17 16.14
N GLY A 181 20.54 15.63 17.35
CA GLY A 181 19.40 15.75 18.26
C GLY A 181 18.64 14.43 18.50
N PRO A 182 17.56 14.45 19.30
CA PRO A 182 16.70 13.29 19.51
C PRO A 182 16.14 12.81 18.17
N GLY A 183 16.38 11.55 17.81
CA GLY A 183 15.83 10.98 16.57
C GLY A 183 14.31 11.10 16.55
N GLU A 184 13.74 11.57 15.44
CA GLU A 184 12.29 11.83 15.35
C GLU A 184 11.41 10.56 15.39
N GLY A 185 11.98 9.36 15.51
CA GLY A 185 11.25 8.10 15.73
C GLY A 185 10.10 7.89 14.73
N LEU A 186 8.96 7.40 15.20
CA LEU A 186 7.74 7.35 14.40
C LEU A 186 6.96 8.67 14.35
N ARG A 187 7.34 9.68 15.15
CA ARG A 187 6.67 11.00 15.19
C ARG A 187 6.55 11.65 13.81
N VAL A 188 7.49 11.44 12.91
CA VAL A 188 7.43 11.96 11.52
C VAL A 188 6.21 11.47 10.72
N CYS A 189 5.59 10.37 11.14
CA CYS A 189 4.41 9.82 10.50
C CYS A 189 3.10 10.43 11.04
N THR A 190 3.12 11.29 12.06
CA THR A 190 1.88 11.86 12.64
C THR A 190 1.13 12.76 11.66
N ASP A 191 1.78 13.26 10.61
CA ASP A 191 1.15 14.05 9.55
C ASP A 191 0.36 13.18 8.55
N VAL A 192 0.47 11.85 8.64
CA VAL A 192 -0.28 10.91 7.80
C VAL A 192 -1.72 10.79 8.33
N PRO A 193 -2.77 11.01 7.52
CA PRO A 193 -4.16 11.07 8.00
C PRO A 193 -4.68 9.74 8.58
N HIS A 194 -4.03 8.62 8.27
CA HIS A 194 -4.35 7.31 8.84
C HIS A 194 -3.86 7.16 10.29
N VAL A 195 -2.88 7.97 10.71
CA VAL A 195 -2.31 7.88 12.04
C VAL A 195 -3.22 8.58 13.02
N THR A 196 -3.90 7.79 13.86
CA THR A 196 -4.88 8.32 14.83
C THR A 196 -4.29 8.52 16.22
N THR A 197 -3.20 7.83 16.53
CA THR A 197 -2.60 7.86 17.86
C THR A 197 -1.09 7.66 17.78
N HIS A 198 -0.34 8.45 18.54
CA HIS A 198 1.09 8.31 18.75
C HIS A 198 1.39 8.29 20.24
N LEU A 199 2.03 7.21 20.69
CA LEU A 199 2.49 7.03 22.07
C LEU A 199 4.01 7.00 22.09
N THR A 200 4.61 7.93 22.83
CA THR A 200 6.01 7.80 23.28
C THR A 200 6.01 7.14 24.66
N ALA A 201 6.74 6.04 24.83
CA ALA A 201 6.78 5.26 26.07
C ALA A 201 7.68 5.90 27.16
N ASN A 202 7.57 7.21 27.34
CA ASN A 202 8.26 7.99 28.37
C ASN A 202 7.31 8.52 29.47
N ASP A 203 6.02 8.65 29.18
CA ASP A 203 5.00 9.16 30.12
C ASP A 203 4.13 8.01 30.67
N PRO A 204 4.26 7.64 31.96
CA PRO A 204 3.53 6.53 32.54
C PRO A 204 2.02 6.73 32.62
N VAL A 205 1.51 7.98 32.58
CA VAL A 205 0.06 8.25 32.57
C VAL A 205 -0.49 7.93 31.19
N ARG A 206 0.08 8.54 30.15
CA ARG A 206 -0.30 8.28 28.74
C ARG A 206 -0.18 6.82 28.36
N MET A 207 0.85 6.12 28.86
CA MET A 207 1.02 4.68 28.63
C MET A 207 -0.12 3.85 29.23
N ARG A 208 -0.65 4.22 30.41
CA ARG A 208 -1.79 3.53 31.03
C ARG A 208 -3.09 3.82 30.29
N GLU A 209 -3.32 5.09 29.95
CA GLU A 209 -4.49 5.52 29.16
C GLU A 209 -4.52 4.79 27.83
N PHE A 210 -3.39 4.78 27.11
CA PHE A 210 -3.26 4.04 25.86
C PHE A 210 -3.57 2.55 26.03
N ALA A 211 -2.99 1.90 27.04
CA ALA A 211 -3.21 0.47 27.28
C ALA A 211 -4.68 0.16 27.60
N GLN A 212 -5.35 1.03 28.36
CA GLN A 212 -6.78 0.92 28.67
C GLN A 212 -7.64 1.11 27.42
N SER A 213 -7.37 2.15 26.63
CA SER A 213 -8.10 2.44 25.39
C SER A 213 -7.92 1.35 24.33
N LEU A 214 -6.70 0.85 24.13
CA LEU A 214 -6.45 -0.25 23.21
C LEU A 214 -7.18 -1.53 23.65
N SER A 215 -7.16 -1.84 24.95
CA SER A 215 -7.89 -2.99 25.50
C SER A 215 -9.41 -2.84 25.36
N ALA A 216 -9.93 -1.63 25.59
CA ALA A 216 -11.35 -1.31 25.40
C ALA A 216 -11.76 -1.41 23.93
N GLU A 217 -10.92 -0.96 23.00
CA GLU A 217 -11.16 -1.09 21.57
C GLU A 217 -11.19 -2.55 21.11
N LEU A 218 -10.25 -3.38 21.58
CA LEU A 218 -10.28 -4.83 21.31
C LEU A 218 -11.57 -5.48 21.85
N LYS A 219 -12.00 -5.10 23.07
CA LYS A 219 -13.24 -5.58 23.65
C LYS A 219 -14.47 -5.14 22.85
N ARG A 220 -14.53 -3.85 22.47
CA ARG A 220 -15.61 -3.30 21.62
C ARG A 220 -15.71 -4.03 20.29
N ARG A 221 -14.57 -4.32 19.66
CA ARG A 221 -14.53 -5.12 18.42
C ARG A 221 -15.02 -6.54 18.65
N ALA A 222 -14.58 -7.20 19.72
CA ALA A 222 -15.04 -8.56 20.05
C ALA A 222 -16.56 -8.62 20.26
N GLU A 223 -17.13 -7.64 20.95
CA GLU A 223 -18.59 -7.52 21.13
C GLU A 223 -19.32 -7.26 19.81
N LEU A 224 -18.76 -6.42 18.93
CA LEU A 224 -19.35 -6.08 17.63
C LEU A 224 -19.32 -7.26 16.64
N LEU A 225 -18.23 -8.01 16.61
CA LEU A 225 -18.04 -9.15 15.70
C LEU A 225 -18.71 -10.42 16.22
N GLY A 226 -18.85 -10.55 17.54
CA GLY A 226 -19.47 -11.71 18.19
C GLY A 226 -18.70 -12.99 17.92
N ARG A 227 -19.30 -13.90 17.15
CA ARG A 227 -18.71 -15.20 16.79
C ARG A 227 -17.98 -15.20 15.44
N SER A 228 -18.25 -14.21 14.58
CA SER A 228 -17.61 -14.10 13.27
C SER A 228 -16.23 -13.48 13.40
N ASP A 229 -15.36 -13.76 12.44
CA ASP A 229 -14.13 -12.98 12.28
C ASP A 229 -14.39 -11.68 11.50
N PHE A 230 -13.36 -10.82 11.42
CA PHE A 230 -13.45 -9.53 10.75
C PHE A 230 -13.81 -9.64 9.26
N VAL A 231 -13.29 -10.65 8.56
CA VAL A 231 -13.52 -10.83 7.12
C VAL A 231 -14.95 -11.31 6.87
N GLU A 232 -15.40 -12.30 7.63
CA GLU A 232 -16.78 -12.80 7.60
C GLU A 232 -17.78 -11.69 7.93
N TRP A 233 -17.50 -10.87 8.95
CA TRP A 233 -18.37 -9.77 9.36
C TRP A 233 -18.55 -8.75 8.23
N HIS A 234 -17.46 -8.33 7.56
CA HIS A 234 -17.54 -7.42 6.42
C HIS A 234 -18.22 -8.06 5.20
N THR A 235 -18.01 -9.36 4.98
CA THR A 235 -18.66 -10.11 3.89
C THR A 235 -20.17 -10.15 4.10
N GLY A 236 -20.63 -10.52 5.31
CA GLY A 236 -22.06 -10.56 5.65
C GLY A 236 -22.72 -9.19 5.55
N ARG A 237 -22.00 -8.13 5.94
CA ARG A 237 -22.49 -6.75 5.81
C ARG A 237 -22.64 -6.30 4.35
N ALA A 238 -21.63 -6.56 3.51
CA ALA A 238 -21.68 -6.20 2.09
C ALA A 238 -22.83 -6.92 1.36
N LEU A 239 -23.10 -8.19 1.70
CA LEU A 239 -24.24 -8.92 1.16
C LEU A 239 -25.57 -8.31 1.63
N SER A 240 -25.68 -7.96 2.92
CA SER A 240 -26.87 -7.33 3.50
C SER A 240 -27.18 -5.99 2.82
N ASP A 241 -26.17 -5.14 2.62
CA ASP A 241 -26.32 -3.84 1.96
C ASP A 241 -26.79 -4.01 0.50
N ARG A 242 -26.25 -4.99 -0.23
CA ARG A 242 -26.70 -5.32 -1.60
C ARG A 242 -28.14 -5.81 -1.64
N MET A 243 -28.55 -6.66 -0.69
CA MET A 243 -29.94 -7.13 -0.58
C MET A 243 -30.92 -5.99 -0.28
N VAL A 244 -30.55 -5.06 0.59
CA VAL A 244 -31.36 -3.86 0.89
C VAL A 244 -31.49 -2.97 -0.35
N ALA A 245 -30.40 -2.76 -1.10
CA ALA A 245 -30.42 -2.00 -2.35
C ALA A 245 -31.33 -2.64 -3.41
N GLN A 246 -31.22 -3.96 -3.62
CA GLN A 246 -32.08 -4.72 -4.54
C GLN A 246 -33.56 -4.66 -4.15
N ARG A 247 -33.89 -4.82 -2.86
CA ARG A 247 -35.27 -4.72 -2.37
C ARG A 247 -35.86 -3.31 -2.56
N THR A 248 -35.03 -2.29 -2.39
CA THR A 248 -35.42 -0.88 -2.61
C THR A 248 -35.65 -0.59 -4.10
N ALA A 249 -34.83 -1.15 -5.00
CA ALA A 249 -35.01 -1.06 -6.44
C ALA A 249 -36.26 -1.84 -6.91
N ALA A 250 -36.51 -3.04 -6.38
CA ALA A 250 -37.69 -3.84 -6.69
C ALA A 250 -39.00 -3.20 -6.21
N ARG A 251 -39.01 -2.51 -5.05
CA ARG A 251 -40.16 -1.69 -4.60
C ARG A 251 -40.38 -0.43 -5.45
N ARG A 252 -39.43 -0.06 -6.33
CA ARG A 252 -39.54 1.04 -7.29
C ARG A 252 -39.80 0.53 -8.73
N GLY A 253 -40.36 -0.68 -8.88
CA GLY A 253 -40.78 -1.21 -10.19
C GLY A 253 -41.69 -0.24 -10.97
N PRO A 254 -41.72 -0.36 -12.31
CA PRO A 254 -42.17 0.69 -13.22
C PRO A 254 -43.64 1.02 -12.98
N ALA A 255 -43.98 2.32 -12.99
CA ALA A 255 -45.36 2.76 -13.02
C ALA A 255 -46.08 2.05 -14.18
N GLY A 256 -47.08 1.25 -13.85
CA GLY A 256 -47.78 0.39 -14.80
C GLY A 256 -48.35 1.17 -15.97
N THR A 257 -48.09 0.68 -17.17
CA THR A 257 -48.85 0.98 -18.38
C THR A 257 -50.06 0.05 -18.41
N GLY A 258 -51.27 0.57 -18.16
CA GLY A 258 -52.51 -0.18 -18.39
C GLY A 258 -53.78 0.44 -17.78
N GLY A 259 -54.61 1.03 -18.64
CA GLY A 259 -56.04 1.39 -18.44
C GLY A 259 -56.28 2.68 -17.64
N GLU A 260 -57.12 3.64 -18.01
CA GLU A 260 -58.08 3.86 -19.10
C GLU A 260 -58.07 5.38 -19.34
N HIS A 261 -58.01 5.81 -20.60
CA HIS A 261 -58.19 7.22 -20.93
C HIS A 261 -59.68 7.49 -21.10
N ASP A 262 -60.30 8.09 -20.09
CA ASP A 262 -61.47 8.94 -20.30
C ASP A 262 -61.01 10.40 -20.21
N GLY A 263 -61.39 11.18 -21.21
CA GLY A 263 -60.86 12.52 -21.44
C GLY A 263 -61.51 13.55 -20.54
N ASP A 264 -60.72 14.49 -20.05
CA ASP A 264 -61.21 15.87 -19.92
C ASP A 264 -60.08 16.85 -20.24
N LEU A 265 -60.35 17.66 -21.26
CA LEU A 265 -59.53 18.74 -21.78
C LEU A 265 -60.15 20.02 -21.23
N ASP A 266 -59.56 20.62 -20.19
CA ASP A 266 -59.60 22.07 -20.02
C ASP A 266 -58.65 22.59 -18.91
N ALA A 267 -58.01 23.73 -19.21
CA ALA A 267 -57.30 24.69 -18.35
C ALA A 267 -55.73 24.68 -18.33
N PRO A 268 -55.10 25.88 -18.24
CA PRO A 268 -53.94 26.30 -19.06
C PRO A 268 -52.56 26.07 -18.41
N PRO A 269 -51.43 26.23 -19.15
CA PRO A 269 -50.09 26.00 -18.60
C PRO A 269 -49.72 27.14 -17.64
N SER A 270 -49.91 26.92 -16.34
CA SER A 270 -49.41 27.83 -15.31
C SER A 270 -47.93 27.57 -15.05
N THR A 271 -47.10 28.45 -15.62
CA THR A 271 -45.68 28.63 -15.30
C THR A 271 -45.53 29.11 -13.85
N THR A 272 -45.50 28.18 -12.90
CA THR A 272 -44.85 28.41 -11.61
C THR A 272 -44.15 27.13 -11.18
N LEU A 273 -42.82 27.15 -11.27
CA LEU A 273 -41.92 26.22 -10.61
C LEU A 273 -42.17 26.36 -9.10
N ARG A 274 -43.16 25.64 -8.57
CA ARG A 274 -43.28 25.43 -7.13
C ARG A 274 -42.10 24.56 -6.73
N LEU A 275 -41.02 25.22 -6.30
CA LEU A 275 -40.02 24.63 -5.43
C LEU A 275 -40.79 23.99 -4.28
N ARG A 276 -40.92 22.66 -4.32
CA ARG A 276 -41.34 21.91 -3.14
C ARG A 276 -40.37 22.33 -2.03
N PRO A 277 -40.86 22.75 -0.85
CA PRO A 277 -40.00 22.92 0.30
C PRO A 277 -39.21 21.63 0.41
N GLY A 278 -37.88 21.75 0.39
CA GLY A 278 -36.97 20.61 0.36
C GLY A 278 -37.50 19.60 1.34
N ALA A 279 -38.05 18.50 0.81
CA ALA A 279 -38.45 17.37 1.62
C ALA A 279 -37.23 17.11 2.46
N ALA A 280 -37.38 17.37 3.76
CA ALA A 280 -36.38 17.16 4.77
C ALA A 280 -35.61 15.95 4.30
N ARG A 281 -34.30 16.11 4.05
CA ARG A 281 -33.38 14.98 3.91
C ARG A 281 -33.82 14.07 5.05
N ARG A 282 -34.64 13.06 4.75
CA ARG A 282 -34.81 11.93 5.63
C ARG A 282 -33.35 11.60 5.81
N ARG A 283 -32.84 11.80 7.02
CA ARG A 283 -31.62 11.16 7.46
C ARG A 283 -31.84 9.73 6.98
N ALA A 284 -31.28 9.39 5.82
CA ALA A 284 -30.97 8.02 5.53
C ALA A 284 -30.18 7.69 6.79
N GLU A 285 -30.76 6.86 7.66
CA GLU A 285 -30.09 6.39 8.86
C GLU A 285 -28.67 6.11 8.41
N ALA A 286 -27.74 6.95 8.89
CA ALA A 286 -26.41 6.96 8.34
C ALA A 286 -25.88 5.57 8.69
N VAL A 287 -25.80 4.69 7.67
CA VAL A 287 -25.27 3.35 7.84
C VAL A 287 -23.91 3.58 8.48
N PRO A 288 -23.69 3.14 9.74
CA PRO A 288 -22.49 3.50 10.47
C PRO A 288 -21.29 3.08 9.63
N PRO A 289 -20.24 3.90 9.52
CA PRO A 289 -19.12 3.57 8.64
C PRO A 289 -18.60 2.16 8.97
N PRO A 290 -18.23 1.38 7.94
CA PRO A 290 -17.74 0.03 8.14
C PRO A 290 -16.52 0.04 9.06
N LEU A 291 -16.40 -0.97 9.93
CA LEU A 291 -15.33 -1.03 10.94
C LEU A 291 -13.95 -1.03 10.23
N PRO A 292 -13.09 -0.02 10.45
CA PRO A 292 -11.79 0.04 9.81
C PRO A 292 -10.84 -1.01 10.40
N ARG A 293 -9.89 -1.47 9.59
CA ARG A 293 -8.74 -2.21 10.10
C ARG A 293 -7.86 -1.28 10.95
N LEU A 294 -7.16 -1.86 11.90
CA LEU A 294 -6.23 -1.14 12.77
C LEU A 294 -4.85 -1.77 12.68
N VAL A 295 -3.81 -0.99 12.47
CA VAL A 295 -2.42 -1.46 12.51
C VAL A 295 -1.68 -0.76 13.64
N VAL A 296 -1.21 -1.53 14.60
CA VAL A 296 -0.36 -1.04 15.69
C VAL A 296 1.09 -1.22 15.27
N VAL A 297 1.80 -0.11 15.09
CA VAL A 297 3.22 -0.07 14.71
C VAL A 297 4.05 0.28 15.94
N VAL A 298 4.91 -0.63 16.37
CA VAL A 298 5.74 -0.50 17.57
C VAL A 298 7.21 -0.42 17.16
N ASP A 299 7.84 0.74 17.34
CA ASP A 299 9.30 0.85 17.27
C ASP A 299 9.92 0.52 18.63
N ASP A 300 11.06 -0.16 18.57
CA ASP A 300 11.86 -0.57 19.73
C ASP A 300 11.05 -1.29 20.84
N LEU A 301 10.41 -2.41 20.48
CA LEU A 301 9.66 -3.26 21.41
C LEU A 301 10.48 -3.66 22.66
N ASP A 302 11.80 -3.75 22.52
CA ASP A 302 12.73 -4.10 23.59
C ASP A 302 12.66 -3.14 24.78
N ALA A 303 12.44 -1.86 24.53
CA ALA A 303 12.36 -0.83 25.56
C ALA A 303 11.05 -0.91 26.38
N LEU A 304 10.03 -1.61 25.88
CA LEU A 304 8.82 -1.95 26.65
C LEU A 304 9.04 -3.16 27.58
N VAL A 305 10.07 -3.96 27.32
CA VAL A 305 10.41 -5.19 28.06
C VAL A 305 11.59 -4.97 29.03
N SER A 306 12.43 -3.97 28.76
CA SER A 306 13.65 -3.67 29.52
C SER A 306 13.72 -2.20 29.97
N PRO A 307 13.83 -1.91 31.28
CA PRO A 307 13.96 -2.85 32.40
C PRO A 307 12.69 -3.68 32.62
N ALA A 308 12.81 -4.77 33.39
CA ALA A 308 11.72 -5.73 33.56
C ALA A 308 10.45 -5.06 34.14
N LEU A 309 9.29 -5.62 33.76
CA LEU A 309 7.99 -5.31 34.37
C LEU A 309 8.10 -5.15 35.89
N GLY A 310 7.75 -3.97 36.41
CA GLY A 310 7.76 -3.67 37.85
C GLY A 310 9.05 -3.07 38.40
N ALA A 311 10.08 -2.84 37.58
CA ALA A 311 11.26 -2.07 38.00
C ALA A 311 10.85 -0.63 38.41
N PRO A 312 11.38 -0.10 39.54
CA PRO A 312 11.09 1.26 39.97
C PRO A 312 11.49 2.25 38.86
N GLY A 313 10.53 3.07 38.41
CA GLY A 313 10.72 4.08 37.36
C GLY A 313 9.97 3.87 36.04
N ARG A 314 9.40 2.68 35.74
CA ARG A 314 8.56 2.45 34.52
C ARG A 314 7.41 1.42 34.69
N PRO A 315 6.50 1.56 35.68
CA PRO A 315 5.42 0.57 35.89
C PRO A 315 4.41 0.47 34.74
N ALA A 316 4.28 1.49 33.89
CA ALA A 316 3.28 1.54 32.83
C ALA A 316 3.65 0.74 31.56
N ALA A 317 4.93 0.48 31.31
CA ALA A 317 5.41 -0.30 30.15
C ALA A 317 4.77 -1.69 30.08
N GLY A 318 4.58 -2.30 31.25
CA GLY A 318 3.92 -3.58 31.38
C GLY A 318 2.45 -3.60 30.96
N SER A 319 1.72 -2.49 31.16
CA SER A 319 0.33 -2.40 30.74
C SER A 319 0.22 -2.31 29.21
N VAL A 320 1.11 -1.53 28.60
CA VAL A 320 1.23 -1.45 27.13
C VAL A 320 1.59 -2.82 26.57
N LEU A 321 2.61 -3.49 27.10
CA LEU A 321 3.00 -4.82 26.64
C LEU A 321 1.85 -5.83 26.73
N ARG A 322 1.09 -5.86 27.83
CA ARG A 322 -0.08 -6.75 27.95
C ARG A 322 -1.17 -6.46 26.92
N ALA A 323 -1.40 -5.18 26.60
CA ALA A 323 -2.33 -4.81 25.54
C ALA A 323 -1.81 -5.26 24.16
N LEU A 324 -0.50 -5.12 23.89
CA LEU A 324 0.13 -5.64 22.67
C LEU A 324 0.09 -7.17 22.59
N GLU A 325 0.25 -7.88 23.70
CA GLU A 325 0.08 -9.34 23.75
C GLU A 325 -1.36 -9.77 23.46
N ALA A 326 -2.36 -8.96 23.85
CA ALA A 326 -3.75 -9.19 23.47
C ALA A 326 -3.98 -8.96 21.97
N VAL A 327 -3.37 -7.91 21.39
CA VAL A 327 -3.36 -7.72 19.93
C VAL A 327 -2.71 -8.92 19.24
N ALA A 328 -1.57 -9.40 19.73
CA ALA A 328 -0.87 -10.53 19.12
C ALA A 328 -1.68 -11.84 19.14
N ARG A 329 -2.54 -12.04 20.16
CA ARG A 329 -3.35 -13.25 20.32
C ARG A 329 -4.70 -13.20 19.62
N ASP A 330 -5.38 -12.05 19.68
CA ASP A 330 -6.76 -11.92 19.24
C ASP A 330 -6.92 -10.99 18.02
N GLY A 331 -5.87 -10.28 17.63
CA GLY A 331 -5.93 -9.18 16.67
C GLY A 331 -6.43 -9.59 15.29
N GLU A 332 -5.98 -10.73 14.77
CA GLU A 332 -6.41 -11.23 13.45
C GLU A 332 -7.92 -11.30 13.32
N ARG A 333 -8.57 -11.98 14.28
CA ARG A 333 -10.03 -12.12 14.35
C ARG A 333 -10.72 -10.76 14.43
N LEU A 334 -10.09 -9.78 15.08
CA LEU A 334 -10.62 -8.45 15.33
C LEU A 334 -10.25 -7.41 14.24
N GLY A 335 -9.52 -7.81 13.20
CA GLY A 335 -9.00 -6.90 12.18
C GLY A 335 -7.98 -5.89 12.72
N VAL A 336 -7.23 -6.29 13.75
CA VAL A 336 -6.13 -5.53 14.35
C VAL A 336 -4.81 -6.25 14.09
N HIS A 337 -3.89 -5.59 13.42
CA HIS A 337 -2.59 -6.13 13.04
C HIS A 337 -1.47 -5.46 13.84
N LEU A 338 -0.35 -6.16 13.98
CA LEU A 338 0.82 -5.71 14.74
C LEU A 338 2.03 -5.70 13.81
N VAL A 339 2.72 -4.57 13.75
CA VAL A 339 4.02 -4.45 13.10
C VAL A 339 5.01 -3.98 14.16
N ALA A 340 5.96 -4.83 14.55
CA ALA A 340 6.88 -4.51 15.65
C ALA A 340 8.34 -4.58 15.20
N ALA A 341 9.16 -3.65 15.68
CA ALA A 341 10.61 -3.71 15.54
C ALA A 341 11.30 -4.12 16.85
N THR A 342 12.27 -5.01 16.75
CA THR A 342 13.06 -5.52 17.89
C THR A 342 14.50 -5.76 17.47
N GLY A 343 15.41 -5.71 18.43
CA GLY A 343 16.82 -6.06 18.28
C GLY A 343 17.08 -7.43 18.88
N PRO A 344 18.35 -7.83 19.00
CA PRO A 344 18.71 -9.08 19.66
C PRO A 344 18.45 -8.97 21.19
N CYS A 345 17.23 -9.27 21.63
CA CYS A 345 16.84 -9.27 23.04
C CYS A 345 16.15 -10.58 23.46
N ALA A 346 16.80 -11.35 24.34
CA ALA A 346 16.30 -12.64 24.81
C ALA A 346 15.00 -12.56 25.63
N ARG A 347 14.70 -11.40 26.24
CA ARG A 347 13.41 -11.20 26.91
C ARG A 347 12.30 -10.96 25.91
N THR A 348 12.53 -10.07 24.95
CA THR A 348 11.55 -9.75 23.89
C THR A 348 11.21 -10.96 23.05
N ALA A 349 12.19 -11.83 22.77
CA ALA A 349 11.99 -13.10 22.07
C ALA A 349 10.95 -14.04 22.73
N ARG A 350 10.65 -13.85 24.02
CA ARG A 350 9.68 -14.65 24.79
C ARG A 350 8.32 -13.96 24.95
N THR A 351 8.06 -12.88 24.23
CA THR A 351 6.76 -12.17 24.26
C THR A 351 5.83 -12.67 23.16
N GLU A 352 4.51 -12.53 23.34
CA GLU A 352 3.54 -12.91 22.29
C GLU A 352 3.73 -12.16 20.96
N PRO A 353 4.00 -10.84 20.91
CA PRO A 353 4.33 -10.14 19.67
C PRO A 353 5.39 -10.83 18.81
N VAL A 354 6.41 -11.41 19.43
CA VAL A 354 7.48 -12.13 18.69
C VAL A 354 7.06 -13.55 18.34
N ARG A 355 6.37 -14.26 19.25
CA ARG A 355 5.92 -15.65 19.03
C ARG A 355 4.86 -15.77 17.93
N GLN A 356 3.94 -14.81 17.85
CA GLN A 356 2.80 -14.83 16.93
C GLN A 356 3.13 -14.18 15.57
N ALA A 357 4.29 -13.55 15.42
CA ALA A 357 4.72 -12.98 14.15
C ALA A 357 5.19 -14.07 13.18
N THR A 358 4.30 -14.46 12.27
CA THR A 358 4.58 -15.46 11.24
C THR A 358 5.35 -14.89 10.06
N VAL A 359 5.26 -13.58 9.82
CA VAL A 359 6.07 -12.86 8.84
C VAL A 359 7.21 -12.15 9.54
N ARG A 360 8.44 -12.41 9.10
CA ARG A 360 9.64 -11.87 9.73
C ARG A 360 10.56 -11.21 8.71
N ILE A 361 11.11 -10.07 9.08
CA ILE A 361 12.14 -9.37 8.35
C ILE A 361 13.40 -9.38 9.20
N ALA A 362 14.49 -9.94 8.67
CA ALA A 362 15.81 -9.80 9.26
C ALA A 362 16.60 -8.77 8.45
N LEU A 363 16.92 -7.63 9.05
CA LEU A 363 17.77 -6.59 8.48
C LEU A 363 19.24 -6.92 8.73
N ASP A 364 20.05 -6.69 7.71
CA ASP A 364 21.50 -6.85 7.80
C ASP A 364 22.10 -5.71 8.67
N ALA A 365 23.25 -5.97 9.28
CA ALA A 365 23.97 -4.95 10.04
C ALA A 365 24.41 -3.79 9.12
N PRO A 366 24.49 -2.54 9.62
CA PRO A 366 24.91 -1.42 8.81
C PRO A 366 26.33 -1.65 8.26
N GLU A 367 26.50 -1.44 6.95
CA GLU A 367 27.81 -1.50 6.33
C GLU A 367 28.66 -0.28 6.77
N PRO A 368 29.99 -0.45 6.88
CA PRO A 368 30.89 0.68 7.12
C PRO A 368 30.73 1.75 6.02
N PRO A 369 30.82 3.04 6.36
CA PRO A 369 30.67 4.10 5.37
C PRO A 369 31.72 3.97 4.26
N GLY A 370 31.25 4.02 3.01
CA GLY A 370 32.09 3.92 1.82
C GLY A 370 31.31 4.31 0.55
N PRO A 371 31.99 4.61 -0.57
CA PRO A 371 31.35 5.05 -1.81
C PRO A 371 30.41 4.00 -2.41
N ASP A 372 30.67 2.73 -2.09
CA ASP A 372 29.89 1.58 -2.59
C ASP A 372 28.99 0.92 -1.53
N ALA A 373 28.99 1.45 -0.31
CA ALA A 373 28.20 0.92 0.79
C ALA A 373 26.69 1.03 0.50
N ALA A 374 25.95 -0.04 0.77
CA ALA A 374 24.50 -0.01 0.70
C ALA A 374 23.93 0.87 1.82
N ALA A 375 22.84 1.58 1.52
CA ALA A 375 22.09 2.28 2.55
C ALA A 375 21.46 1.27 3.52
N PRO A 376 21.29 1.62 4.82
CA PRO A 376 20.54 0.82 5.77
C PRO A 376 19.17 0.39 5.24
N GLY A 377 18.66 -0.75 5.71
CA GLY A 377 17.38 -1.33 5.31
C GLY A 377 17.50 -2.53 4.36
N ARG A 378 18.71 -3.00 4.04
CA ARG A 378 18.91 -4.28 3.36
C ARG A 378 18.51 -5.44 4.27
N GLY A 379 17.81 -6.43 3.74
CA GLY A 379 17.39 -7.56 4.55
C GLY A 379 16.69 -8.67 3.78
N ARG A 380 16.11 -9.60 4.52
CA ARG A 380 15.39 -10.77 4.03
C ARG A 380 14.01 -10.85 4.68
N LEU A 381 12.98 -10.95 3.84
CA LEU A 381 11.60 -11.24 4.24
C LEU A 381 11.39 -12.76 4.23
N THR A 382 11.01 -13.33 5.36
CA THR A 382 10.62 -14.73 5.53
C THR A 382 9.11 -14.79 5.73
N ARG A 383 8.43 -15.56 4.87
CA ARG A 383 6.99 -15.83 4.95
C ARG A 383 6.71 -17.13 5.74
N PRO A 384 5.46 -17.38 6.17
CA PRO A 384 5.11 -18.57 6.96
C PRO A 384 5.39 -19.89 6.23
N ASP A 385 5.34 -19.87 4.91
CA ASP A 385 5.67 -21.01 4.05
C ASP A 385 7.18 -21.25 3.87
N GLY A 386 8.03 -20.50 4.58
CA GLY A 386 9.47 -20.58 4.53
C GLY A 386 10.11 -19.90 3.32
N ARG A 387 9.34 -19.28 2.41
CA ARG A 387 9.89 -18.53 1.29
C ARG A 387 10.64 -17.30 1.81
N VAL A 388 11.91 -17.21 1.44
CA VAL A 388 12.78 -16.08 1.76
C VAL A 388 12.98 -15.21 0.54
N THR A 389 12.74 -13.90 0.67
CA THR A 389 12.95 -12.90 -0.39
C THR A 389 13.90 -11.82 0.10
N ALA A 390 15.07 -11.68 -0.54
CA ALA A 390 15.97 -10.57 -0.26
C ALA A 390 15.41 -9.25 -0.84
N PHE A 391 15.61 -8.15 -0.15
CA PHE A 391 15.15 -6.83 -0.57
C PHE A 391 16.05 -5.70 -0.05
N GLN A 392 15.96 -4.55 -0.69
CA GLN A 392 16.44 -3.28 -0.16
C GLN A 392 15.23 -2.47 0.30
N GLY A 393 15.15 -2.17 1.59
CA GLY A 393 14.09 -1.38 2.20
C GLY A 393 13.93 -0.02 1.54
N GLY A 394 12.68 0.36 1.25
CA GLY A 394 12.32 1.66 0.71
C GLY A 394 12.54 2.75 1.75
N ARG A 395 13.21 3.83 1.35
CA ARG A 395 13.34 5.05 2.15
C ARG A 395 12.21 6.01 1.80
N VAL A 396 11.66 6.67 2.82
CA VAL A 396 10.57 7.65 2.69
C VAL A 396 10.89 8.96 3.43
N THR A 397 11.87 8.95 4.35
CA THR A 397 12.37 10.17 4.98
C THR A 397 13.57 10.77 4.24
N GLY A 398 14.05 10.12 3.18
CA GLY A 398 15.03 10.70 2.27
C GLY A 398 14.54 12.03 1.69
N ARG A 399 15.44 12.99 1.56
CA ARG A 399 15.11 14.30 0.96
C ARG A 399 14.99 14.13 -0.55
N ILE A 400 14.08 14.88 -1.17
CA ILE A 400 13.84 14.80 -2.63
C ILE A 400 15.17 14.93 -3.36
N PRO A 401 15.52 13.92 -4.16
CA PRO A 401 16.77 13.99 -4.88
C PRO A 401 16.51 14.83 -6.14
N ARG A 402 17.39 15.81 -6.45
CA ARG A 402 17.20 16.90 -7.46
C ARG A 402 16.76 16.36 -8.83
N THR A 403 15.47 16.07 -9.01
CA THR A 403 14.93 15.44 -10.21
C THR A 403 13.50 15.82 -10.53
N ALA A 404 12.91 16.78 -9.82
CA ALA A 404 11.72 17.47 -10.32
C ALA A 404 11.98 18.15 -11.70
N THR A 405 13.23 18.16 -12.19
CA THR A 405 13.64 18.63 -13.51
C THR A 405 14.29 17.55 -14.41
N LEU A 406 14.29 16.26 -14.07
CA LEU A 406 14.83 15.26 -15.00
C LEU A 406 13.88 15.11 -16.20
N ARG A 407 14.28 15.70 -17.32
CA ARG A 407 13.71 15.40 -18.63
C ARG A 407 13.93 13.90 -18.92
N PRO A 408 12.97 13.21 -19.58
CA PRO A 408 13.19 11.86 -20.05
C PRO A 408 14.48 11.80 -20.88
N THR A 409 15.44 11.00 -20.43
CA THR A 409 16.68 10.71 -21.15
C THR A 409 16.47 9.46 -22.00
N VAL A 410 16.62 9.62 -23.31
CA VAL A 410 16.68 8.51 -24.24
C VAL A 410 18.15 8.07 -24.28
N VAL A 411 18.41 6.80 -23.96
CA VAL A 411 19.75 6.21 -24.09
C VAL A 411 19.68 5.21 -25.24
N PRO A 412 20.56 5.32 -26.25
CA PRO A 412 20.70 4.29 -27.27
C PRO A 412 21.02 2.94 -26.60
N LEU A 413 20.18 1.94 -26.83
CA LEU A 413 20.42 0.59 -26.35
C LEU A 413 21.23 -0.15 -27.42
N GLU A 414 22.52 -0.33 -27.16
CA GLU A 414 23.36 -1.16 -28.00
C GLU A 414 23.01 -2.64 -27.83
N TRP A 415 23.07 -3.43 -28.91
CA TRP A 415 22.69 -4.86 -28.89
C TRP A 415 23.44 -5.68 -27.83
N HIS A 416 24.71 -5.37 -27.56
CA HIS A 416 25.51 -6.04 -26.55
C HIS A 416 25.12 -5.69 -25.10
N ARG A 417 24.27 -4.68 -24.91
CA ARG A 417 23.68 -4.27 -23.61
C ARG A 417 22.22 -4.69 -23.47
N MET A 418 21.68 -5.41 -24.45
CA MET A 418 20.32 -5.89 -24.41
C MET A 418 20.17 -6.92 -23.28
N GLY A 419 19.37 -6.59 -22.27
CA GLY A 419 19.18 -7.41 -21.07
C GLY A 419 19.77 -6.79 -19.80
N ASP A 420 20.63 -5.78 -19.93
CA ASP A 420 21.12 -5.03 -18.77
C ASP A 420 19.98 -4.20 -18.16
N PRO A 421 19.87 -4.14 -16.81
CA PRO A 421 18.94 -3.22 -16.19
C PRO A 421 19.29 -1.78 -16.59
N PRO A 422 18.29 -0.92 -16.91
CA PRO A 422 18.56 0.45 -17.29
C PRO A 422 19.37 1.14 -16.19
N ALA A 423 20.44 1.83 -16.59
CA ALA A 423 21.32 2.53 -15.66
C ALA A 423 20.49 3.54 -14.84
N ARG A 424 20.23 3.21 -13.57
CA ARG A 424 19.57 4.14 -12.64
C ARG A 424 20.58 5.23 -12.31
N ARG A 425 20.31 6.46 -12.75
CA ARG A 425 21.17 7.60 -12.43
C ARG A 425 21.12 7.84 -10.91
N PRO A 426 22.26 7.89 -10.20
CA PRO A 426 22.26 8.20 -8.78
C PRO A 426 21.76 9.64 -8.62
N VAL A 427 20.78 9.81 -7.74
CA VAL A 427 20.14 11.11 -7.56
C VAL A 427 20.66 11.76 -6.29
N ARG A 428 21.21 12.99 -6.41
CA ARG A 428 21.72 13.76 -5.26
C ARG A 428 20.56 14.42 -4.50
N GLU A 429 20.48 14.18 -3.19
CA GLU A 429 19.52 14.80 -2.26
C GLU A 429 19.76 16.34 -2.16
N LEU A 430 18.68 17.14 -2.17
CA LEU A 430 18.77 18.57 -1.88
C LEU A 430 18.84 18.78 -0.36
N GLY A 431 19.79 19.59 0.12
CA GLY A 431 19.96 19.84 1.56
C GLY A 431 18.74 20.45 2.25
N ASN A 432 17.86 21.19 1.54
CA ASN A 432 16.81 22.02 2.17
C ASN A 432 15.36 21.81 1.62
N GLY A 433 15.05 20.67 0.98
CA GLY A 433 13.71 20.38 0.42
C GLY A 433 12.83 19.49 1.32
N PRO A 434 11.50 19.41 1.08
CA PRO A 434 10.61 18.51 1.83
C PRO A 434 11.00 17.03 1.60
N THR A 435 10.65 16.17 2.55
CA THR A 435 10.85 14.71 2.47
C THR A 435 9.75 14.07 1.61
N ASP A 436 10.01 12.86 1.11
CA ASP A 436 8.98 12.08 0.41
C ASP A 436 7.77 11.79 1.30
N LEU A 437 7.99 11.57 2.61
CA LEU A 437 6.93 11.37 3.59
C LEU A 437 6.05 12.63 3.71
N ALA A 438 6.63 13.82 3.81
CA ALA A 438 5.88 15.06 3.89
C ALA A 438 5.05 15.33 2.62
N LEU A 439 5.62 15.05 1.44
CA LEU A 439 4.87 15.13 0.17
C LEU A 439 3.72 14.13 0.12
N LEU A 440 3.97 12.89 0.53
CA LEU A 440 2.96 11.85 0.57
C LEU A 440 1.84 12.20 1.55
N ALA A 441 2.18 12.61 2.77
CA ALA A 441 1.22 13.06 3.78
C ALA A 441 0.33 14.19 3.25
N SER A 442 0.92 15.22 2.62
CA SER A 442 0.15 16.30 2.00
C SER A 442 -0.80 15.81 0.90
N ALA A 443 -0.35 14.87 0.06
CA ALA A 443 -1.18 14.30 -1.00
C ALA A 443 -2.31 13.41 -0.45
N LEU A 444 -2.03 12.60 0.58
CA LEU A 444 -2.98 11.75 1.29
C LEU A 444 -4.08 12.59 1.93
N GLU A 445 -3.70 13.65 2.64
CA GLU A 445 -4.63 14.57 3.30
C GLU A 445 -5.58 15.24 2.29
N ARG A 446 -5.05 15.70 1.16
CA ARG A 446 -5.86 16.27 0.08
C ARG A 446 -6.78 15.23 -0.57
N ALA A 447 -6.30 14.01 -0.79
CA ALA A 447 -7.09 12.92 -1.35
C ALA A 447 -8.21 12.51 -0.39
N ALA A 448 -7.92 12.37 0.91
CA ALA A 448 -8.88 12.00 1.96
C ALA A 448 -10.05 12.98 2.02
N ARG A 449 -9.77 14.29 1.98
CA ARG A 449 -10.81 15.32 1.90
C ARG A 449 -11.64 15.24 0.62
N GLN A 450 -11.01 14.95 -0.52
CA GLN A 450 -11.72 14.84 -1.81
C GLN A 450 -12.69 13.65 -1.84
N VAL A 451 -12.35 12.54 -1.17
CA VAL A 451 -13.25 11.37 -1.05
C VAL A 451 -14.17 11.45 0.16
N SER A 452 -14.12 12.55 0.93
CA SER A 452 -14.88 12.72 2.18
C SER A 452 -14.71 11.54 3.14
N ALA A 453 -13.47 11.06 3.30
CA ALA A 453 -13.18 9.97 4.22
C ALA A 453 -13.52 10.38 5.66
N ALA A 454 -14.26 9.52 6.36
CA ALA A 454 -14.54 9.69 7.78
C ALA A 454 -13.27 9.48 8.60
N GLU A 455 -13.05 10.33 9.61
CA GLU A 455 -11.94 10.17 10.54
C GLU A 455 -12.16 8.95 11.44
N VAL A 456 -11.09 8.17 11.61
CA VAL A 456 -11.07 7.07 12.58
C VAL A 456 -10.76 7.66 13.96
N PRO A 457 -11.54 7.33 15.01
CA PRO A 457 -11.31 7.89 16.34
C PRO A 457 -9.91 7.60 16.88
N SER A 458 -9.31 8.58 17.57
CA SER A 458 -8.10 8.40 18.37
C SER A 458 -8.35 7.45 19.54
N LEU A 459 -7.34 6.67 19.92
CA LEU A 459 -7.32 5.88 21.16
C LEU A 459 -6.88 6.71 22.38
N LEU A 460 -6.34 7.91 22.18
CA LEU A 460 -5.94 8.84 23.23
C LEU A 460 -6.73 10.15 23.18
#